data_AF-A0A486XFA6-F1
#
_entry.id   AF-A0A486XFA6-F1
#
_cell.length_a   1.000
_cell.length_b   1.000
_cell.length_c   1.000
_cell.angle_alpha   90.00
_cell.angle_beta   90.00
_cell.angle_gamma   90.00
#
_symmetry.space_group_name_H-M   'P 1'
#
loop_
_entity.id
_entity.type
_entity.pdbx_description
1 polymer ?
#
loop_
_entity_poly.entity_id
_entity_poly.type
_entity_poly.pdbx_seq_one_letter_code
_entity_poly.pdbx_strand_id
1 'polypeptide(L)'
;MIFLLSTKCSIHCLFNYCIMGVCACFVLLSSGLFFFSCPLPDLKVRLIEEVSQARIPLHPYELIGSSALALNEYHTSSWARRIANELLVLGYNTRPDQQSSVVIAFSLNKGKKSFTAKNEELIFLEESKEGLAYSEKKTALWIQPILLTNGAILIKVSRQFHSTEQNAEFISSSSGLLQMSNDDFMQQLQNSSYLSFDLLIQHYGGPRFAGWEEKGTLKCMNQMQSYACFVSEADLLVFKDQRWQVASLATKTQGLPLARVKKLLPQQMQLEVWDEKGFCSSLIEIPLQKKNSKRTKIEIPFTKIRMRSSTQISCSLGKKRFFLKQGDWLFKTPSGWYRLDKPRDIEDYVYHRLIAEVFIFDAIVKEKGCCFMKGTLFDETRMQMQQVQLPIQTEKKETKMRKKLFLLSPFTLKGCL
;
A
#
# COMPACT_ATOMS: atom_id res chain seq x y z
N MET A 1 -64.95 51.68 -29.80
CA MET A 1 -65.03 50.60 -28.79
C MET A 1 -64.04 49.53 -29.23
N ILE A 2 -62.99 49.28 -28.42
CA ILE A 2 -61.79 48.44 -28.59
C ILE A 2 -60.58 49.33 -28.34
N PHE A 3 -60.02 49.20 -27.13
CA PHE A 3 -58.64 49.41 -26.70
C PHE A 3 -58.68 49.70 -25.19
N LEU A 4 -58.53 48.65 -24.38
CA LEU A 4 -58.12 48.70 -22.96
C LEU A 4 -58.22 47.27 -22.41
N LEU A 5 -57.22 46.43 -22.68
CA LEU A 5 -56.96 45.16 -21.96
C LEU A 5 -55.64 44.55 -22.46
N SER A 6 -54.50 45.16 -22.11
CA SER A 6 -53.19 44.48 -22.20
C SER A 6 -52.12 45.19 -21.37
N THR A 7 -52.27 45.24 -20.05
CA THR A 7 -51.21 45.75 -19.15
C THR A 7 -51.01 44.92 -17.88
N LYS A 8 -51.89 43.96 -17.55
CA LYS A 8 -51.76 43.17 -16.31
C LYS A 8 -50.78 41.99 -16.38
N CYS A 9 -50.34 41.58 -17.58
CA CYS A 9 -49.43 40.42 -17.72
C CYS A 9 -47.93 40.79 -17.58
N SER A 10 -47.58 42.07 -17.72
CA SER A 10 -46.16 42.48 -17.70
C SER A 10 -45.57 42.60 -16.29
N ILE A 11 -46.41 42.96 -15.30
CA ILE A 11 -45.95 43.24 -13.93
C ILE A 11 -45.51 41.95 -13.21
N HIS A 12 -46.21 40.82 -13.42
CA HIS A 12 -45.82 39.55 -12.81
C HIS A 12 -44.51 38.98 -13.36
N CYS A 13 -44.25 39.17 -14.67
CA CYS A 13 -42.97 38.77 -15.26
C CYS A 13 -41.83 39.65 -14.73
N LEU A 14 -42.00 40.97 -14.69
CA LEU A 14 -40.99 41.89 -14.13
C LEU A 14 -40.68 41.59 -12.66
N PHE A 15 -41.69 41.22 -11.87
CA PHE A 15 -41.51 40.86 -10.46
C PHE A 15 -40.72 39.55 -10.31
N ASN A 16 -41.00 38.53 -11.11
CA ASN A 16 -40.25 37.26 -11.07
C ASN A 16 -38.80 37.42 -11.54
N TYR A 17 -38.54 38.25 -12.55
CA TYR A 17 -37.16 38.54 -12.98
C TYR A 17 -36.39 39.34 -11.92
N CYS A 18 -37.04 40.27 -11.21
CA CYS A 18 -36.41 40.96 -10.07
C CYS A 18 -36.07 39.99 -8.92
N ILE A 19 -36.97 39.08 -8.55
CA ILE A 19 -36.71 38.10 -7.49
C ILE A 19 -35.55 37.17 -7.87
N MET A 20 -35.51 36.68 -9.12
CA MET A 20 -34.41 35.83 -9.59
C MET A 20 -33.07 36.58 -9.61
N GLY A 21 -33.07 37.86 -9.99
CA GLY A 21 -31.88 38.71 -9.93
C GLY A 21 -31.36 38.92 -8.50
N VAL A 22 -32.26 39.20 -7.54
CA VAL A 22 -31.89 39.37 -6.13
C VAL A 22 -31.37 38.06 -5.52
N CYS A 23 -31.99 36.92 -5.85
CA CYS A 23 -31.51 35.60 -5.41
C CYS A 23 -30.13 35.28 -5.99
N ALA A 24 -29.87 35.58 -7.26
CA ALA A 24 -28.54 35.38 -7.87
C ALA A 24 -27.47 36.26 -7.21
N CYS A 25 -27.78 37.52 -6.89
CA CYS A 25 -26.88 38.40 -6.16
C CYS A 25 -26.60 37.89 -4.73
N PHE A 26 -27.59 37.33 -4.03
CA PHE A 26 -27.38 36.72 -2.71
C PHE A 26 -26.51 35.45 -2.76
N VAL A 27 -26.62 34.64 -3.81
CA VAL A 27 -25.73 33.48 -4.02
C VAL A 27 -24.29 33.93 -4.35
N LEU A 28 -24.13 35.00 -5.12
CA LEU A 28 -22.80 35.56 -5.43
C LEU A 28 -22.16 36.29 -4.22
N LEU A 29 -22.96 36.99 -3.41
CA LEU A 29 -22.48 37.63 -2.18
C LEU A 29 -22.15 36.60 -1.09
N SER A 30 -22.96 35.54 -0.94
CA SER A 30 -22.69 34.48 0.04
C SER A 30 -21.48 33.62 -0.34
N SER A 31 -21.27 33.35 -1.63
CA SER A 31 -20.03 32.70 -2.10
C SER A 31 -18.80 33.62 -1.98
N GLY A 32 -18.93 34.93 -2.25
CA GLY A 32 -17.85 35.90 -2.01
C GLY A 32 -17.47 36.05 -0.53
N LEU A 33 -18.44 36.04 0.39
CA LEU A 33 -18.18 36.13 1.83
C LEU A 33 -17.61 34.85 2.44
N PHE A 34 -17.86 33.69 1.83
CA PHE A 34 -17.20 32.42 2.19
C PHE A 34 -15.71 32.39 1.83
N PHE A 35 -15.28 33.18 0.84
CA PHE A 35 -13.85 33.33 0.53
C PHE A 35 -13.11 34.31 1.45
N PHE A 36 -13.82 35.19 2.18
CA PHE A 36 -13.19 36.21 3.03
C PHE A 36 -13.19 35.90 4.54
N SER A 37 -13.83 34.81 5.00
CA SER A 37 -13.98 34.51 6.44
C SER A 37 -13.29 33.24 6.93
N CYS A 38 -12.52 32.55 6.09
CA CYS A 38 -11.52 31.63 6.61
C CYS A 38 -10.27 32.45 6.96
N PRO A 39 -9.84 32.50 8.24
CA PRO A 39 -8.47 32.87 8.52
C PRO A 39 -7.61 31.80 7.86
N LEU A 40 -7.06 32.12 6.68
CA LEU A 40 -5.93 31.37 6.17
C LEU A 40 -4.93 31.30 7.33
N PRO A 41 -4.49 30.11 7.77
CA PRO A 41 -3.24 30.05 8.50
C PRO A 41 -2.23 30.76 7.61
N ASP A 42 -1.45 31.65 8.20
CA ASP A 42 -0.43 32.51 7.59
C ASP A 42 0.59 31.63 6.83
N LEU A 43 0.18 31.14 5.67
CA LEU A 43 1.00 30.51 4.66
C LEU A 43 1.56 31.70 3.91
N LYS A 44 2.55 32.33 4.55
CA LYS A 44 3.68 32.91 3.85
C LYS A 44 4.15 31.86 2.86
N VAL A 45 3.61 31.93 1.65
CA VAL A 45 4.32 31.56 0.43
C VAL A 45 5.47 32.55 0.35
N ARG A 46 6.46 32.33 1.21
CA ARG A 46 7.84 32.53 0.84
C ARG A 46 8.00 31.70 -0.43
N LEU A 47 8.05 32.39 -1.56
CA LEU A 47 9.11 32.17 -2.53
C LEU A 47 10.45 32.19 -1.75
N ILE A 48 10.74 31.08 -1.07
CA ILE A 48 12.09 30.59 -0.82
C ILE A 48 12.40 29.93 -2.15
N GLU A 49 13.04 30.71 -3.01
CA GLU A 49 14.49 30.68 -3.13
C GLU A 49 14.85 29.37 -3.78
N GLU A 50 15.45 29.51 -4.95
CA GLU A 50 16.54 28.65 -5.38
C GLU A 50 17.03 27.82 -4.21
N VAL A 51 16.91 26.50 -4.33
CA VAL A 51 17.83 25.58 -3.68
C VAL A 51 19.20 25.88 -4.30
N SER A 52 19.74 27.05 -3.98
CA SER A 52 21.10 27.17 -3.52
C SER A 52 21.16 26.10 -2.44
N GLN A 53 21.63 24.93 -2.88
CA GLN A 53 22.20 23.94 -2.01
C GLN A 53 23.01 24.76 -1.02
N ALA A 54 22.53 24.89 0.21
CA ALA A 54 23.40 25.16 1.32
C ALA A 54 24.38 24.01 1.20
N ARG A 55 25.50 24.28 0.53
CA ARG A 55 26.62 23.38 0.39
C ARG A 55 27.04 23.23 1.84
N ILE A 56 26.45 22.24 2.51
CA ILE A 56 27.09 21.57 3.63
C ILE A 56 28.51 21.42 3.12
N PRO A 57 29.51 22.05 3.77
CA PRO A 57 30.87 22.01 3.27
C PRO A 57 31.19 20.53 3.10
N LEU A 58 31.16 20.09 1.83
CA LEU A 58 31.51 18.74 1.47
C LEU A 58 32.89 18.55 2.07
N HIS A 59 33.09 17.47 2.81
CA HIS A 59 34.42 17.18 3.31
C HIS A 59 35.34 17.21 2.08
N PRO A 60 36.54 17.84 2.11
CA PRO A 60 37.34 18.08 0.91
C PRO A 60 37.54 16.85 -0.01
N TYR A 61 37.39 15.65 0.55
CA TYR A 61 37.42 14.35 -0.13
C TYR A 61 36.19 14.00 -0.98
N GLU A 62 35.00 14.55 -0.71
CA GLU A 62 33.76 14.28 -1.48
C GLU A 62 33.74 15.01 -2.84
N LEU A 63 34.62 15.99 -3.03
CA LEU A 63 34.79 16.74 -4.29
C LEU A 63 35.79 16.09 -5.25
N ILE A 64 36.55 15.10 -4.78
CA ILE A 64 37.56 14.41 -5.59
C ILE A 64 36.87 13.22 -6.27
N GLY A 65 36.35 13.45 -7.49
CA GLY A 65 35.75 12.39 -8.30
C GLY A 65 36.73 11.24 -8.53
N SER A 66 36.20 10.03 -8.73
CA SER A 66 36.91 8.76 -8.98
C SER A 66 37.58 8.71 -10.37
N SER A 67 38.37 9.72 -10.70
CA SER A 67 39.16 9.83 -11.93
C SER A 67 40.61 9.41 -11.67
N ALA A 68 41.36 9.09 -12.73
CA ALA A 68 42.80 8.82 -12.68
C ALA A 68 43.65 9.99 -12.13
N LEU A 69 43.02 11.15 -11.89
CA LEU A 69 43.60 12.33 -11.26
C LEU A 69 43.08 12.59 -9.83
N ALA A 70 42.24 11.71 -9.28
CA ALA A 70 41.98 11.72 -7.85
C ALA A 70 43.33 11.61 -7.15
N LEU A 71 43.62 12.50 -6.21
CA LEU A 71 44.86 12.49 -5.44
C LEU A 71 45.18 11.06 -5.04
N ASN A 72 46.16 10.51 -5.72
CA ASN A 72 46.67 9.16 -5.58
C ASN A 72 46.83 8.91 -4.06
N GLU A 73 46.34 7.77 -3.55
CA GLU A 73 46.35 7.30 -2.14
C GLU A 73 47.75 7.29 -1.43
N TYR A 74 48.75 7.94 -2.01
CA TYR A 74 50.19 7.80 -1.76
C TYR A 74 50.73 8.73 -0.66
N HIS A 75 49.90 9.46 0.07
CA HIS A 75 50.32 10.09 1.33
C HIS A 75 50.03 9.23 2.56
N THR A 76 49.44 8.04 2.40
CA THR A 76 49.41 7.08 3.50
C THR A 76 50.83 6.58 3.72
N SER A 77 51.36 6.84 4.91
CA SER A 77 52.58 6.20 5.40
C SER A 77 52.52 4.70 5.09
N SER A 78 53.66 4.09 4.77
CA SER A 78 53.74 2.66 4.38
C SER A 78 53.01 1.72 5.34
N TRP A 79 52.92 2.10 6.62
CA TRP A 79 52.20 1.39 7.66
C TRP A 79 50.67 1.52 7.55
N ALA A 80 50.13 2.68 7.20
CA ALA A 80 48.68 2.90 7.05
C ALA A 80 48.13 2.14 5.84
N ARG A 81 48.88 2.12 4.73
CA ARG A 81 48.55 1.30 3.55
C ARG A 81 48.50 -0.20 3.88
N ARG A 82 49.40 -0.68 4.74
CA ARG A 82 49.37 -2.06 5.23
C ARG A 82 48.08 -2.36 6.00
N ILE A 83 47.60 -1.42 6.82
CA ILE A 83 46.35 -1.58 7.56
C ILE A 83 45.16 -1.57 6.60
N ALA A 84 45.12 -0.65 5.63
CA ALA A 84 44.08 -0.62 4.60
C ALA A 84 44.01 -1.95 3.82
N ASN A 85 45.16 -2.58 3.55
CA ASN A 85 45.22 -3.87 2.86
C ASN A 85 44.87 -5.07 3.75
N GLU A 86 45.00 -4.96 5.07
CA GLU A 86 44.66 -6.05 6.00
C GLU A 86 43.24 -5.93 6.56
N LEU A 87 42.69 -4.71 6.67
CA LEU A 87 41.36 -4.42 7.19
C LEU A 87 40.31 -4.50 6.09
N LEU A 88 39.35 -5.41 6.28
CA LEU A 88 38.23 -5.61 5.39
C LEU A 88 36.95 -5.15 6.08
N VAL A 89 36.27 -4.16 5.51
CA VAL A 89 34.91 -3.77 5.94
C VAL A 89 33.93 -4.78 5.35
N LEU A 90 33.28 -5.54 6.23
CA LEU A 90 32.28 -6.54 5.86
C LEU A 90 30.93 -5.90 5.54
N GLY A 91 30.53 -4.91 6.34
CA GLY A 91 29.24 -4.21 6.20
C GLY A 91 28.92 -3.39 7.43
N TYR A 92 27.78 -2.72 7.43
CA TYR A 92 27.28 -1.96 8.58
C TYR A 92 25.77 -2.17 8.72
N ASN A 93 25.29 -2.09 9.96
CA ASN A 93 23.89 -2.32 10.25
C ASN A 93 23.06 -1.12 9.77
N THR A 94 22.13 -1.39 8.84
CA THR A 94 21.27 -0.38 8.22
C THR A 94 19.81 -0.54 8.62
N ARG A 95 19.53 -1.36 9.64
CA ARG A 95 18.16 -1.63 10.06
C ARG A 95 17.44 -0.37 10.55
N PRO A 96 16.19 -0.14 10.13
CA PRO A 96 15.43 1.05 10.51
C PRO A 96 14.99 1.06 11.98
N ASP A 97 14.97 -0.10 12.66
CA ASP A 97 14.57 -0.22 14.07
C ASP A 97 15.74 -0.09 15.06
N GLN A 98 16.96 0.14 14.56
CA GLN A 98 18.13 0.33 15.40
C GLN A 98 18.11 1.75 16.01
N GLN A 99 17.87 1.83 17.32
CA GLN A 99 17.90 3.10 18.07
C GLN A 99 19.32 3.56 18.45
N SER A 100 20.32 2.68 18.36
CA SER A 100 21.70 2.96 18.77
C SER A 100 22.55 3.51 17.62
N SER A 101 23.77 3.96 17.96
CA SER A 101 24.84 4.19 16.98
C SER A 101 24.99 3.03 16.02
N VAL A 102 25.22 3.33 14.73
CA VAL A 102 25.45 2.34 13.66
C VAL A 102 26.58 1.40 14.06
N VAL A 103 26.40 0.11 13.83
CA VAL A 103 27.42 -0.91 14.11
C VAL A 103 28.04 -1.35 12.80
N ILE A 104 29.36 -1.36 12.73
CA ILE A 104 30.16 -1.70 11.55
C ILE A 104 30.89 -3.01 11.84
N ALA A 105 30.84 -3.94 10.89
CA ALA A 105 31.51 -5.24 10.96
C ALA A 105 32.81 -5.22 10.13
N PHE A 106 33.88 -5.72 10.74
CA PHE A 106 35.21 -5.80 10.18
C PHE A 106 35.72 -7.24 10.19
N SER A 107 36.65 -7.53 9.28
CA SER A 107 37.51 -8.70 9.31
C SER A 107 38.94 -8.28 9.05
N LEU A 108 39.89 -9.03 9.59
CA LEU A 108 41.31 -8.86 9.26
C LEU A 108 41.71 -10.04 8.36
N ASN A 109 42.45 -9.78 7.28
CA ASN A 109 42.78 -10.81 6.29
C ASN A 109 43.57 -12.00 6.90
N LYS A 110 44.40 -11.72 7.91
CA LYS A 110 45.22 -12.74 8.58
C LYS A 110 44.63 -13.21 9.90
N GLY A 111 43.88 -12.34 10.59
CA GLY A 111 43.12 -12.70 11.77
C GLY A 111 41.80 -13.35 11.37
N LYS A 112 41.67 -14.67 11.48
CA LYS A 112 40.44 -15.44 11.15
C LYS A 112 39.16 -15.02 11.93
N LYS A 113 39.18 -13.91 12.67
CA LYS A 113 38.08 -13.42 13.50
C LYS A 113 37.55 -12.11 12.93
N SER A 114 36.24 -12.07 12.69
CA SER A 114 35.51 -10.83 12.50
C SER A 114 35.21 -10.18 13.86
N PHE A 115 35.07 -8.87 13.87
CA PHE A 115 34.66 -8.08 15.03
C PHE A 115 33.73 -6.95 14.60
N THR A 116 33.01 -6.39 15.56
CA THR A 116 32.10 -5.27 15.34
C THR A 116 32.49 -4.08 16.20
N ALA A 117 32.21 -2.88 15.71
CA ALA A 117 32.41 -1.65 16.47
C ALA A 117 31.31 -0.64 16.13
N LYS A 118 31.02 0.26 17.07
CA LYS A 118 30.10 1.37 16.83
C LYS A 118 30.78 2.43 15.96
N ASN A 119 29.96 3.21 15.27
CA ASN A 119 30.42 4.40 14.57
C ASN A 119 31.19 5.31 15.55
N GLU A 120 32.35 5.80 15.13
CA GLU A 120 33.28 6.64 15.89
C GLU A 120 33.93 5.96 17.12
N GLU A 121 33.74 4.66 17.33
CA GLU A 121 34.39 3.93 18.41
C GLU A 121 35.87 3.64 18.12
N LEU A 122 36.74 3.84 19.12
CA LEU A 122 38.16 3.50 19.01
C LEU A 122 38.34 1.98 19.14
N ILE A 123 38.97 1.39 18.13
CA ILE A 123 39.27 -0.04 18.07
C ILE A 123 40.78 -0.19 18.15
N PHE A 124 41.27 -0.92 19.15
CA PHE A 124 42.69 -1.16 19.35
C PHE A 124 43.14 -2.41 18.59
N LEU A 125 44.28 -2.29 17.92
CA LEU A 125 44.89 -3.37 17.15
C LEU A 125 46.26 -3.73 17.74
N GLU A 126 46.59 -5.02 17.70
CA GLU A 126 47.90 -5.53 18.10
C GLU A 126 48.65 -6.08 16.88
N GLU A 127 49.93 -5.72 16.74
CA GLU A 127 50.81 -6.28 15.73
C GLU A 127 51.40 -7.60 16.24
N SER A 128 50.95 -8.72 15.68
CA SER A 128 51.52 -10.04 15.93
C SER A 128 52.48 -10.45 14.80
N LYS A 129 53.26 -11.52 15.01
CA LYS A 129 54.07 -12.13 13.95
C LYS A 129 53.22 -12.61 12.76
N GLU A 130 51.95 -12.93 13.00
CA GLU A 130 51.03 -13.45 12.00
C GLU A 130 50.23 -12.35 11.28
N GLY A 131 50.28 -11.10 11.75
CA GLY A 131 49.52 -9.98 11.18
C GLY A 131 48.87 -9.11 12.24
N LEU A 132 47.94 -8.25 11.81
CA LEU A 132 47.12 -7.46 12.72
C LEU A 132 46.04 -8.34 13.38
N ALA A 133 45.82 -8.11 14.67
CA ALA A 133 44.74 -8.72 15.44
C ALA A 133 43.97 -7.66 16.24
N TYR A 134 42.67 -7.89 16.47
CA TYR A 134 41.87 -7.07 17.36
C TYR A 134 42.32 -7.27 18.81
N SER A 135 42.42 -6.17 19.57
CA SER A 135 42.77 -6.19 20.99
C SER A 135 41.71 -5.49 21.83
N GLU A 136 41.27 -6.14 22.91
CA GLU A 136 40.38 -5.53 23.90
C GLU A 136 41.13 -4.51 24.80
N LYS A 137 42.47 -4.61 24.84
CA LYS A 137 43.32 -3.71 25.63
C LYS A 137 43.73 -2.52 24.78
N LYS A 138 43.87 -1.36 25.42
CA LYS A 138 44.43 -0.17 24.77
C LYS A 138 45.85 -0.44 24.28
N THR A 139 46.06 -0.37 22.98
CA THR A 139 47.38 -0.49 22.34
C THR A 139 47.81 0.85 21.73
N ALA A 140 49.06 0.91 21.26
CA ALA A 140 49.61 2.06 20.55
C ALA A 140 49.04 2.24 19.13
N LEU A 141 48.33 1.24 18.60
CA LEU A 141 47.75 1.26 17.26
C LEU A 141 46.24 1.16 17.37
N TRP A 142 45.53 2.15 16.85
CA TRP A 142 44.07 2.14 16.86
C TRP A 142 43.48 2.61 15.53
N ILE A 143 42.25 2.17 15.28
CA ILE A 143 41.42 2.62 14.17
C ILE A 143 40.11 3.20 14.71
N GLN A 144 39.55 4.17 14.00
CA GLN A 144 38.26 4.77 14.30
C GLN A 144 37.44 4.85 13.00
N PRO A 145 36.36 4.06 12.88
CA PRO A 145 35.54 4.08 11.69
C PRO A 145 34.48 5.17 11.78
N ILE A 146 34.27 5.89 10.68
CA ILE A 146 33.28 6.96 10.56
C ILE A 146 32.46 6.68 9.29
N LEU A 147 31.19 6.34 9.47
CA LEU A 147 30.25 6.17 8.38
C LEU A 147 29.91 7.54 7.79
N LEU A 148 30.20 7.70 6.50
CA LEU A 148 29.88 8.88 5.73
C LEU A 148 28.44 8.83 5.21
N THR A 149 27.90 9.98 4.82
CA THR A 149 26.52 10.11 4.31
C THR A 149 26.27 9.33 3.02
N ASN A 150 27.32 9.12 2.22
CA ASN A 150 27.30 8.32 0.99
C ASN A 150 27.41 6.81 1.22
N GLY A 151 27.48 6.35 2.47
CA GLY A 151 27.61 4.94 2.85
C GLY A 151 29.03 4.39 2.81
N ALA A 152 30.04 5.19 2.42
CA ALA A 152 31.44 4.83 2.55
C ALA A 152 31.91 4.95 4.01
N ILE A 153 32.95 4.21 4.38
CA ILE A 153 33.49 4.25 5.74
C ILE A 153 34.88 4.87 5.72
N LEU A 154 35.01 6.06 6.32
CA LEU A 154 36.29 6.68 6.58
C LEU A 154 36.94 5.98 7.79
N ILE A 155 38.11 5.41 7.59
CA ILE A 155 38.89 4.81 8.67
C ILE A 155 40.00 5.79 9.03
N LYS A 156 39.90 6.39 10.23
CA LYS A 156 41.02 7.10 10.83
C LYS A 156 41.90 6.10 11.54
N VAL A 157 43.21 6.23 11.38
CA VAL A 157 44.18 5.34 12.00
C VAL A 157 45.26 6.16 12.66
N SER A 158 45.64 5.75 13.86
CA SER A 158 46.75 6.35 14.57
C SER A 158 47.69 5.29 15.11
N ARG A 159 48.98 5.61 15.08
CA ARG A 159 50.05 4.83 15.69
C ARG A 159 50.92 5.74 16.55
N GLN A 160 51.11 5.34 17.81
CA GLN A 160 52.05 5.99 18.71
C GLN A 160 53.45 5.37 18.57
N PHE A 161 54.47 6.19 18.29
CA PHE A 161 55.86 5.77 18.16
C PHE A 161 56.78 6.73 18.93
N HIS A 162 57.50 6.21 19.94
CA HIS A 162 58.47 6.95 20.77
C HIS A 162 58.05 8.40 21.09
N SER A 163 56.86 8.59 21.66
CA SER A 163 56.24 9.88 22.03
C SER A 163 55.60 10.73 20.92
N THR A 164 55.78 10.37 19.64
CA THR A 164 55.08 11.01 18.52
C THR A 164 53.87 10.20 18.07
N GLU A 165 52.73 10.86 17.83
CA GLU A 165 51.53 10.25 17.28
C GLU A 165 51.48 10.50 15.77
N GLN A 166 51.38 9.41 14.99
CA GLN A 166 51.23 9.49 13.55
C GLN A 166 49.81 9.12 13.18
N ASN A 167 49.11 10.04 12.49
CA ASN A 167 47.74 9.85 12.03
C ASN A 167 47.71 9.66 10.51
N ALA A 168 46.81 8.80 10.04
CA ALA A 168 46.51 8.59 8.64
C ALA A 168 45.01 8.31 8.48
N GLU A 169 44.49 8.54 7.29
CA GLU A 169 43.07 8.30 6.98
C GLU A 169 42.97 7.61 5.62
N PHE A 170 42.01 6.70 5.47
CA PHE A 170 41.66 6.11 4.19
C PHE A 170 40.17 5.76 4.14
N ILE A 171 39.61 5.73 2.94
CA ILE A 171 38.21 5.34 2.72
C ILE A 171 38.16 3.87 2.37
N SER A 172 37.33 3.12 3.07
CA SER A 172 37.03 1.72 2.75
C SER A 172 35.58 1.61 2.28
N SER A 173 35.38 1.00 1.12
CA SER A 173 34.06 0.62 0.64
C SER A 173 33.67 -0.72 1.26
N SER A 174 32.40 -0.85 1.68
CA SER A 174 31.89 -2.15 2.11
C SER A 174 32.05 -3.16 0.98
N SER A 175 32.77 -4.23 1.25
CA SER A 175 33.15 -5.24 0.25
C SER A 175 31.97 -6.03 -0.31
N GLY A 176 30.74 -5.84 0.22
CA GLY A 176 29.55 -6.58 -0.20
C GLY A 176 29.65 -8.09 0.05
N LEU A 177 30.64 -8.53 0.83
CA LEU A 177 30.96 -9.93 1.07
C LEU A 177 29.93 -10.62 1.97
N LEU A 178 29.22 -9.85 2.79
CA LEU A 178 28.05 -10.37 3.49
C LEU A 178 26.88 -10.40 2.50
N GLN A 179 26.76 -11.53 1.81
CA GLN A 179 25.54 -11.82 1.05
C GLN A 179 24.48 -12.31 2.02
N MET A 180 23.24 -11.86 1.83
CA MET A 180 22.11 -12.49 2.50
C MET A 180 22.06 -13.97 2.11
N SER A 181 21.98 -14.84 3.10
CA SER A 181 21.64 -16.23 2.89
C SER A 181 20.27 -16.32 2.22
N ASN A 182 20.11 -17.31 1.35
CA ASN A 182 18.88 -17.51 0.58
C ASN A 182 17.82 -18.21 1.45
N ASP A 183 17.49 -17.57 2.57
CA ASP A 183 16.67 -18.10 3.66
C ASP A 183 15.18 -18.16 3.28
N ASP A 184 14.41 -18.95 4.03
CA ASP A 184 12.98 -19.19 3.79
C ASP A 184 12.17 -17.87 3.72
N PHE A 185 12.52 -16.87 4.52
CA PHE A 185 11.81 -15.58 4.54
C PHE A 185 12.02 -14.77 3.25
N MET A 186 13.21 -14.85 2.65
CA MET A 186 13.53 -14.21 1.37
C MET A 186 12.77 -14.88 0.23
N GLN A 187 12.80 -16.21 0.19
CA GLN A 187 12.06 -16.97 -0.80
C GLN A 187 10.55 -16.69 -0.70
N GLN A 188 10.01 -16.52 0.51
CA GLN A 188 8.61 -16.16 0.67
C GLN A 188 8.26 -14.79 0.08
N LEU A 189 9.13 -13.78 0.24
CA LEU A 189 8.92 -12.46 -0.38
C LEU A 189 9.08 -12.52 -1.90
N GLN A 190 10.08 -13.24 -2.41
CA GLN A 190 10.28 -13.40 -3.85
C GLN A 190 9.11 -14.12 -4.54
N ASN A 191 8.46 -15.05 -3.84
CA ASN A 191 7.27 -15.77 -4.32
C ASN A 191 5.95 -15.04 -4.00
N SER A 192 6.01 -13.88 -3.33
CA SER A 192 4.82 -13.09 -3.03
C SER A 192 4.35 -12.31 -4.26
N SER A 193 3.11 -11.83 -4.22
CA SER A 193 2.52 -11.06 -5.30
C SER A 193 2.01 -9.73 -4.78
N TYR A 194 2.35 -8.65 -5.46
CA TYR A 194 1.82 -7.33 -5.18
C TYR A 194 0.45 -7.17 -5.86
N LEU A 195 -0.55 -6.80 -5.08
CA LEU A 195 -1.87 -6.36 -5.53
C LEU A 195 -1.98 -4.87 -5.23
N SER A 196 -2.63 -4.12 -6.14
CA SER A 196 -2.90 -2.69 -5.92
C SER A 196 -3.86 -2.48 -4.73
N PHE A 197 -4.39 -1.27 -4.59
CA PHE A 197 -5.43 -0.96 -3.62
C PHE A 197 -6.61 -1.94 -3.73
N ASP A 198 -7.14 -2.36 -2.58
CA ASP A 198 -8.26 -3.29 -2.48
C ASP A 198 -9.59 -2.52 -2.61
N LEU A 199 -10.27 -2.70 -3.75
CA LEU A 199 -11.54 -2.01 -4.02
C LEU A 199 -12.66 -2.49 -3.08
N LEU A 200 -12.60 -3.71 -2.56
CA LEU A 200 -13.58 -4.18 -1.58
C LEU A 200 -13.51 -3.31 -0.32
N ILE A 201 -12.30 -3.05 0.17
CA ILE A 201 -12.08 -2.26 1.38
C ILE A 201 -12.51 -0.81 1.16
N GLN A 202 -12.19 -0.23 0.01
CA GLN A 202 -12.60 1.14 -0.34
C GLN A 202 -14.13 1.32 -0.37
N HIS A 203 -14.88 0.29 -0.80
CA HIS A 203 -16.33 0.39 -0.94
C HIS A 203 -17.11 -0.13 0.29
N TYR A 204 -16.59 -1.15 0.98
CA TYR A 204 -17.30 -1.91 2.01
C TYR A 204 -16.53 -2.10 3.32
N GLY A 205 -15.31 -1.56 3.45
CA GLY A 205 -14.49 -1.74 4.65
C GLY A 205 -15.08 -1.09 5.91
N GLY A 206 -15.70 0.09 5.75
CA GLY A 206 -16.24 0.85 6.88
C GLY A 206 -15.16 1.28 7.89
N PRO A 207 -15.54 1.81 9.07
CA PRO A 207 -14.60 2.49 9.97
C PRO A 207 -13.46 1.61 10.50
N ARG A 208 -13.70 0.28 10.64
CA ARG A 208 -12.69 -0.67 11.12
C ARG A 208 -11.51 -0.81 10.15
N PHE A 209 -11.74 -0.60 8.85
CA PHE A 209 -10.74 -0.78 7.80
C PHE A 209 -10.37 0.52 7.08
N ALA A 210 -10.79 1.68 7.59
CA ALA A 210 -10.48 2.98 7.00
C ALA A 210 -8.98 3.21 6.79
N GLY A 211 -8.14 2.71 7.71
CA GLY A 211 -6.68 2.79 7.58
C GLY A 211 -6.06 1.93 6.48
N TRP A 212 -6.85 1.15 5.74
CA TRP A 212 -6.40 0.26 4.66
C TRP A 212 -6.84 0.73 3.26
N GLU A 213 -7.67 1.76 3.15
CA GLU A 213 -8.25 2.20 1.87
C GLU A 213 -7.18 2.65 0.86
N GLU A 214 -6.09 3.24 1.36
CA GLU A 214 -4.96 3.75 0.58
C GLU A 214 -3.73 2.83 0.66
N LYS A 215 -3.87 1.62 1.19
CA LYS A 215 -2.76 0.67 1.34
C LYS A 215 -2.67 -0.26 0.13
N GLY A 216 -1.44 -0.51 -0.31
CA GLY A 216 -1.14 -1.59 -1.24
C GLY A 216 -1.28 -2.94 -0.54
N THR A 217 -1.57 -4.00 -1.30
CA THR A 217 -1.78 -5.33 -0.74
C THR A 217 -0.64 -6.26 -1.14
N LEU A 218 0.19 -6.63 -0.18
CA LEU A 218 1.22 -7.65 -0.35
C LEU A 218 0.62 -9.02 -0.04
N LYS A 219 0.38 -9.84 -1.06
CA LYS A 219 -0.15 -11.20 -0.88
C LYS A 219 1.00 -12.19 -0.75
N CYS A 220 1.09 -12.80 0.42
CA CYS A 220 2.09 -13.81 0.78
C CYS A 220 1.47 -15.20 0.84
N MET A 221 2.32 -16.23 0.84
CA MET A 221 1.93 -17.63 0.98
C MET A 221 2.81 -18.32 2.02
N ASN A 222 2.20 -18.95 3.02
CA ASN A 222 2.90 -19.80 3.99
C ASN A 222 2.37 -21.23 3.84
N GLN A 223 3.24 -22.18 3.46
CA GLN A 223 3.10 -23.65 3.35
C GLN A 223 1.79 -24.20 2.74
N MET A 224 0.60 -23.76 3.19
CA MET A 224 -0.71 -24.12 2.66
C MET A 224 -1.74 -22.98 2.63
N GLN A 225 -1.44 -21.78 3.12
CA GLN A 225 -2.41 -20.69 3.24
C GLN A 225 -1.86 -19.38 2.64
N SER A 226 -2.67 -18.74 1.79
CA SER A 226 -2.45 -17.36 1.38
C SER A 226 -2.93 -16.40 2.45
N TYR A 227 -2.28 -15.26 2.56
CA TYR A 227 -2.71 -14.15 3.41
C TYR A 227 -2.22 -12.83 2.81
N ALA A 228 -2.80 -11.73 3.26
CA ALA A 228 -2.44 -10.38 2.82
C ALA A 228 -1.86 -9.54 3.95
N CYS A 229 -0.86 -8.74 3.60
CA CYS A 229 -0.37 -7.62 4.40
C CYS A 229 -0.76 -6.32 3.68
N PHE A 230 -1.55 -5.47 4.34
CA PHE A 230 -1.91 -4.15 3.84
C PHE A 230 -0.83 -3.15 4.25
N VAL A 231 -0.11 -2.59 3.27
CA VAL A 231 1.10 -1.81 3.50
C VAL A 231 1.08 -0.47 2.77
N SER A 232 1.65 0.55 3.42
CA SER A 232 1.96 1.87 2.87
C SER A 232 3.46 2.01 2.63
N GLU A 233 3.88 3.08 1.96
CA GLU A 233 5.31 3.44 1.93
C GLU A 233 5.85 3.65 3.35
N ALA A 234 7.10 3.25 3.57
CA ALA A 234 7.78 3.22 4.86
C ALA A 234 7.21 2.25 5.91
N ASP A 235 6.11 1.53 5.65
CA ASP A 235 5.66 0.47 6.57
C ASP A 235 6.76 -0.59 6.73
N LEU A 236 6.91 -1.06 7.96
CA LEU A 236 7.81 -2.14 8.33
C LEU A 236 7.05 -3.45 8.41
N LEU A 237 7.64 -4.52 7.89
CA LEU A 237 7.19 -5.89 8.05
C LEU A 237 8.22 -6.67 8.84
N VAL A 238 7.73 -7.54 9.73
CA VAL A 238 8.55 -8.47 10.50
C VAL A 238 8.20 -9.89 10.10
N PHE A 239 9.23 -10.72 9.92
CA PHE A 239 9.04 -12.15 9.70
C PHE A 239 8.99 -12.86 11.05
N LYS A 240 7.80 -13.29 11.46
CA LYS A 240 7.55 -13.96 12.74
C LYS A 240 6.57 -15.11 12.54
N ASP A 241 6.82 -16.24 13.20
CA ASP A 241 5.96 -17.42 13.14
C ASP A 241 5.76 -17.92 11.68
N GLN A 242 6.85 -17.89 10.90
CA GLN A 242 6.86 -18.26 9.47
C GLN A 242 5.94 -17.39 8.58
N ARG A 243 5.67 -16.14 9.00
CA ARG A 243 4.80 -15.20 8.30
C ARG A 243 5.31 -13.78 8.41
N TRP A 244 5.25 -13.06 7.29
CA TRP A 244 5.32 -11.60 7.29
C TRP A 244 4.10 -10.98 7.95
N GLN A 245 4.34 -10.03 8.84
CA GLN A 245 3.31 -9.26 9.54
C GLN A 245 3.71 -7.78 9.53
N VAL A 246 2.75 -6.88 9.37
CA VAL A 246 3.02 -5.43 9.49
C VAL A 246 3.38 -5.13 10.94
N ALA A 247 4.57 -4.57 11.16
CA ALA A 247 5.05 -4.23 12.48
C ALA A 247 4.32 -2.99 13.01
N SER A 248 3.91 -3.05 14.27
CA SER A 248 3.40 -1.90 15.01
C SER A 248 4.52 -1.26 15.82
N LEU A 249 4.34 -0.03 16.29
CA LEU A 249 5.29 0.65 17.19
C LEU A 249 5.61 -0.16 18.46
N ALA A 250 4.69 -1.02 18.90
CA ALA A 250 4.86 -1.87 20.09
C ALA A 250 5.55 -3.21 19.78
N THR A 251 5.75 -3.55 18.50
CA THR A 251 6.27 -4.85 18.10
C THR A 251 7.78 -4.89 18.32
N LYS A 252 8.27 -5.86 19.09
CA LYS A 252 9.70 -6.14 19.19
C LYS A 252 10.20 -6.74 17.88
N THR A 253 11.00 -5.96 17.16
CA THR A 253 11.57 -6.32 15.85
C THR A 253 13.01 -6.84 15.94
N GLN A 254 13.69 -6.59 17.05
CA GLN A 254 15.09 -6.98 17.26
C GLN A 254 15.29 -8.50 17.16
N GLY A 255 16.30 -8.91 16.40
CA GLY A 255 16.64 -10.32 16.20
C GLY A 255 15.71 -11.08 15.25
N LEU A 256 14.79 -10.39 14.58
CA LEU A 256 13.94 -10.98 13.54
C LEU A 256 14.28 -10.37 12.17
N PRO A 257 14.07 -11.10 11.06
CA PRO A 257 14.16 -10.53 9.72
C PRO A 257 13.14 -9.42 9.52
N LEU A 258 13.56 -8.36 8.83
CA LEU A 258 12.74 -7.19 8.59
C LEU A 258 12.63 -6.88 7.11
N ALA A 259 11.51 -6.30 6.71
CA ALA A 259 11.37 -5.66 5.41
C ALA A 259 10.76 -4.27 5.58
N ARG A 260 11.12 -3.34 4.72
CA ARG A 260 10.55 -2.00 4.65
C ARG A 260 10.03 -1.77 3.25
N VAL A 261 8.81 -1.25 3.15
CA VAL A 261 8.29 -0.77 1.88
C VAL A 261 9.03 0.50 1.48
N LYS A 262 9.96 0.39 0.53
CA LYS A 262 10.76 1.51 0.08
C LYS A 262 9.93 2.44 -0.81
N LYS A 263 9.20 1.88 -1.77
CA LYS A 263 8.32 2.60 -2.70
C LYS A 263 7.17 1.73 -3.18
N LEU A 264 6.00 2.35 -3.39
CA LEU A 264 4.85 1.75 -4.05
C LEU A 264 4.69 2.35 -5.44
N LEU A 265 5.10 1.61 -6.47
CA LEU A 265 4.96 2.05 -7.85
C LEU A 265 3.70 1.45 -8.48
N PRO A 266 3.14 2.06 -9.55
CA PRO A 266 1.93 1.56 -10.20
C PRO A 266 2.05 0.12 -10.76
N GLN A 267 3.26 -0.33 -11.08
CA GLN A 267 3.51 -1.65 -11.68
C GLN A 267 4.31 -2.60 -10.78
N GLN A 268 4.85 -2.13 -9.66
CA GLN A 268 5.67 -2.95 -8.77
C GLN A 268 5.79 -2.33 -7.38
N MET A 269 6.11 -3.15 -6.39
CA MET A 269 6.46 -2.75 -5.04
C MET A 269 7.96 -2.97 -4.83
N GLN A 270 8.65 -1.99 -4.26
CA GLN A 270 10.06 -2.13 -3.87
C GLN A 270 10.14 -2.35 -2.36
N LEU A 271 10.71 -3.49 -1.96
CA LEU A 271 10.99 -3.82 -0.58
C LEU A 271 12.49 -3.81 -0.34
N GLU A 272 12.92 -3.20 0.76
CA GLU A 272 14.27 -3.39 1.28
C GLU A 272 14.18 -4.38 2.44
N VAL A 273 15.00 -5.43 2.42
CA VAL A 273 14.91 -6.56 3.34
C VAL A 273 16.23 -6.72 4.09
N TRP A 274 16.17 -6.97 5.39
CA TRP A 274 17.29 -7.22 6.28
C TRP A 274 17.19 -8.60 6.90
N ASP A 275 18.35 -9.20 7.16
CA ASP A 275 18.47 -10.38 8.00
C ASP A 275 18.28 -10.04 9.49
N GLU A 276 18.34 -11.07 10.34
CA GLU A 276 18.22 -10.93 11.79
C GLU A 276 19.29 -10.00 12.38
N LYS A 277 20.48 -9.96 11.77
CA LYS A 277 21.63 -9.19 12.27
C LYS A 277 21.63 -7.74 11.77
N GLY A 278 21.08 -7.48 10.59
CA GLY A 278 20.93 -6.16 9.98
C GLY A 278 22.11 -5.66 9.17
N PHE A 279 23.17 -6.45 9.04
CA PHE A 279 24.39 -6.03 8.32
C PHE A 279 24.25 -6.08 6.80
N CYS A 280 23.25 -6.82 6.30
CA CYS A 280 22.96 -6.94 4.89
C CYS A 280 21.55 -6.42 4.63
N SER A 281 21.42 -5.54 3.63
CA SER A 281 20.13 -5.26 3.03
C SER A 281 20.09 -5.77 1.59
N SER A 282 18.92 -6.25 1.18
CA SER A 282 18.64 -6.65 -0.20
C SER A 282 17.41 -5.91 -0.70
N LEU A 283 17.48 -5.40 -1.92
CA LEU A 283 16.33 -4.79 -2.59
C LEU A 283 15.60 -5.86 -3.39
N ILE A 284 14.33 -6.08 -3.06
CA ILE A 284 13.42 -6.98 -3.79
C ILE A 284 12.38 -6.13 -4.51
N GLU A 285 12.19 -6.42 -5.79
CA GLU A 285 11.11 -5.83 -6.59
C GLU A 285 10.02 -6.88 -6.83
N ILE A 286 8.81 -6.58 -6.37
CA ILE A 286 7.66 -7.46 -6.50
C ILE A 286 6.72 -6.88 -7.55
N PRO A 287 6.55 -7.52 -8.72
CA PRO A 287 5.71 -6.99 -9.78
C PRO A 287 4.24 -7.04 -9.39
N LEU A 288 3.47 -6.06 -9.88
CA LEU A 288 2.02 -6.07 -9.79
C LEU A 288 1.48 -7.32 -10.49
N GLN A 289 0.62 -8.06 -9.79
CA GLN A 289 -0.02 -9.24 -10.36
C GLN A 289 -0.79 -8.84 -11.62
N LYS A 290 -0.36 -9.37 -12.76
CA LYS A 290 -1.01 -9.07 -14.05
C LYS A 290 -2.46 -9.52 -13.97
N LYS A 291 -3.36 -8.59 -14.31
CA LYS A 291 -4.78 -8.89 -14.50
C LYS A 291 -4.88 -9.97 -15.58
N ASN A 292 -5.63 -11.03 -15.30
CA ASN A 292 -5.94 -12.04 -16.31
C ASN A 292 -6.83 -11.41 -17.39
N SER A 293 -6.20 -10.77 -18.39
CA SER A 293 -6.86 -10.00 -19.46
C SER A 293 -7.86 -10.81 -20.28
N LYS A 294 -7.82 -12.16 -20.16
CA LYS A 294 -8.74 -13.08 -20.81
C LYS A 294 -10.16 -13.07 -20.25
N ARG A 295 -10.41 -12.51 -19.05
CA ARG A 295 -11.79 -12.32 -18.53
C ARG A 295 -12.31 -10.93 -18.95
N THR A 296 -12.60 -10.75 -20.23
CA THR A 296 -13.01 -9.45 -20.81
C THR A 296 -14.42 -9.01 -20.38
N LYS A 297 -15.17 -9.85 -19.68
CA LYS A 297 -16.46 -9.48 -19.09
C LYS A 297 -16.75 -10.43 -17.93
N ILE A 298 -16.98 -9.90 -16.74
CA ILE A 298 -17.42 -10.75 -15.64
C ILE A 298 -18.85 -11.19 -15.99
N GLU A 299 -19.02 -12.49 -16.28
CA GLU A 299 -20.32 -13.03 -16.65
C GLU A 299 -21.25 -12.97 -15.45
N ILE A 300 -22.36 -12.24 -15.61
CA ILE A 300 -23.37 -12.07 -14.59
C ILE A 300 -24.31 -13.30 -14.65
N PRO A 301 -24.21 -14.28 -13.72
CA PRO A 301 -24.87 -15.58 -13.89
C PRO A 301 -26.30 -15.63 -13.35
N PHE A 302 -26.88 -14.47 -13.03
CA PHE A 302 -28.18 -14.38 -12.38
C PHE A 302 -29.31 -14.55 -13.39
N THR A 303 -30.21 -15.48 -13.09
CA THR A 303 -31.43 -15.75 -13.87
C THR A 303 -32.65 -15.74 -12.95
N LYS A 304 -33.86 -15.67 -13.53
CA LYS A 304 -35.14 -15.78 -12.79
C LYS A 304 -35.26 -14.84 -11.57
N ILE A 305 -34.83 -13.58 -11.73
CA ILE A 305 -34.85 -12.59 -10.65
C ILE A 305 -36.29 -12.11 -10.42
N ARG A 306 -36.81 -12.38 -9.22
CA ARG A 306 -38.16 -12.02 -8.79
C ARG A 306 -38.14 -11.27 -7.47
N MET A 307 -39.01 -10.27 -7.36
CA MET A 307 -39.22 -9.54 -6.11
C MET A 307 -39.93 -10.44 -5.10
N ARG A 308 -39.46 -10.46 -3.85
CA ARG A 308 -40.15 -11.12 -2.72
C ARG A 308 -40.74 -10.10 -1.76
N SER A 309 -39.98 -9.05 -1.45
CA SER A 309 -40.41 -7.89 -0.66
C SER A 309 -39.70 -6.63 -1.15
N SER A 310 -39.92 -5.50 -0.48
CA SER A 310 -39.23 -4.24 -0.79
C SER A 310 -37.71 -4.30 -0.57
N THR A 311 -37.22 -5.27 0.21
CA THR A 311 -35.81 -5.42 0.59
C THR A 311 -35.21 -6.77 0.22
N GLN A 312 -36.01 -7.69 -0.34
CA GLN A 312 -35.59 -9.05 -0.66
C GLN A 312 -35.97 -9.47 -2.06
N ILE A 313 -35.04 -10.18 -2.70
CA ILE A 313 -35.22 -10.78 -4.01
C ILE A 313 -34.97 -12.29 -3.96
N SER A 314 -35.56 -13.02 -4.89
CA SER A 314 -35.14 -14.39 -5.18
C SER A 314 -34.55 -14.46 -6.59
N CYS A 315 -33.40 -15.10 -6.74
CA CYS A 315 -32.73 -15.30 -8.01
C CYS A 315 -32.18 -16.72 -8.13
N SER A 316 -31.91 -17.15 -9.36
CA SER A 316 -31.28 -18.44 -9.66
C SER A 316 -29.86 -18.23 -10.18
N LEU A 317 -28.92 -18.96 -9.62
CA LEU A 317 -27.52 -19.02 -10.03
C LEU A 317 -27.18 -20.47 -10.33
N GLY A 318 -27.14 -20.81 -11.62
CA GLY A 318 -27.12 -22.20 -12.09
C GLY A 318 -28.37 -22.96 -11.62
N LYS A 319 -28.18 -24.07 -10.92
CA LYS A 319 -29.28 -24.92 -10.40
C LYS A 319 -29.80 -24.50 -9.02
N LYS A 320 -29.09 -23.60 -8.32
CA LYS A 320 -29.44 -23.17 -6.96
C LYS A 320 -30.28 -21.90 -6.98
N ARG A 321 -31.21 -21.79 -6.04
CA ARG A 321 -32.03 -20.59 -5.81
C ARG A 321 -31.55 -19.89 -4.55
N PHE A 322 -31.33 -18.59 -4.65
CA PHE A 322 -30.90 -17.73 -3.56
C PHE A 322 -31.99 -16.74 -3.18
N PHE A 323 -32.02 -16.39 -1.90
CA PHE A 323 -32.82 -15.30 -1.35
C PHE A 323 -31.85 -14.27 -0.80
N LEU A 324 -31.81 -13.10 -1.43
CA LEU A 324 -30.83 -12.06 -1.11
C LEU A 324 -31.53 -10.89 -0.42
N LYS A 325 -30.91 -10.43 0.67
CA LYS A 325 -31.20 -9.18 1.37
C LYS A 325 -29.97 -8.27 1.27
N GLN A 326 -30.18 -6.96 1.39
CA GLN A 326 -29.11 -5.98 1.33
C GLN A 326 -27.95 -6.36 2.27
N GLY A 327 -26.73 -6.31 1.73
CA GLY A 327 -25.51 -6.70 2.43
C GLY A 327 -25.22 -8.20 2.41
N ASP A 328 -25.98 -9.02 1.67
CA ASP A 328 -25.66 -10.44 1.47
C ASP A 328 -24.51 -10.62 0.49
N TRP A 329 -23.57 -11.52 0.83
CA TRP A 329 -22.38 -11.83 0.05
C TRP A 329 -22.56 -13.20 -0.60
N LEU A 330 -22.30 -13.28 -1.90
CA LEU A 330 -22.23 -14.52 -2.65
C LEU A 330 -20.81 -14.74 -3.14
N PHE A 331 -20.23 -15.89 -2.82
CA PHE A 331 -18.88 -16.27 -3.16
C PHE A 331 -18.88 -17.41 -4.18
N LYS A 332 -18.00 -17.35 -5.18
CA LYS A 332 -17.91 -18.35 -6.26
C LYS A 332 -16.84 -19.42 -5.98
N THR A 333 -17.24 -20.67 -5.74
CA THR A 333 -16.34 -21.83 -5.77
C THR A 333 -16.33 -22.52 -7.14
N PRO A 334 -15.40 -23.46 -7.39
CA PRO A 334 -15.52 -24.42 -8.50
C PRO A 334 -16.85 -25.18 -8.52
N SER A 335 -17.48 -25.41 -7.36
CA SER A 335 -18.80 -26.07 -7.25
C SER A 335 -20.00 -25.16 -7.55
N GLY A 336 -19.74 -23.86 -7.75
CA GLY A 336 -20.75 -22.82 -7.97
C GLY A 336 -20.79 -21.79 -6.85
N TRP A 337 -21.88 -21.01 -6.83
CA TRP A 337 -22.07 -19.93 -5.88
C TRP A 337 -22.57 -20.45 -4.53
N TYR A 338 -22.12 -19.83 -3.45
CA TYR A 338 -22.62 -20.02 -2.10
C TYR A 338 -22.72 -18.69 -1.36
N ARG A 339 -23.54 -18.64 -0.31
CA ARG A 339 -23.70 -17.46 0.53
C ARG A 339 -22.61 -17.45 1.61
N LEU A 340 -21.95 -16.32 1.78
CA LEU A 340 -20.97 -16.09 2.84
C LEU A 340 -21.71 -15.42 4.00
N ASP A 341 -22.17 -16.21 4.97
CA ASP A 341 -22.97 -15.73 6.11
C ASP A 341 -22.24 -15.83 7.46
N LYS A 342 -21.23 -16.70 7.55
CA LYS A 342 -20.41 -16.85 8.74
C LYS A 342 -19.41 -15.68 8.84
N PRO A 343 -19.34 -14.98 9.99
CA PRO A 343 -18.40 -13.88 10.18
C PRO A 343 -16.94 -14.27 9.93
N ARG A 344 -16.55 -15.49 10.35
CA ARG A 344 -15.21 -16.03 10.13
C ARG A 344 -14.86 -16.14 8.65
N ASP A 345 -15.79 -16.58 7.81
CA ASP A 345 -15.53 -16.74 6.37
C ASP A 345 -15.43 -15.38 5.68
N ILE A 346 -16.19 -14.38 6.16
CA ILE A 346 -16.08 -12.99 5.70
C ILE A 346 -14.71 -12.42 6.08
N GLU A 347 -14.26 -12.61 7.33
CA GLU A 347 -12.93 -12.20 7.76
C GLU A 347 -11.83 -12.91 6.95
N ASP A 348 -11.93 -14.23 6.78
CA ASP A 348 -10.98 -15.01 5.99
C ASP A 348 -10.96 -14.55 4.52
N TYR A 349 -12.10 -14.12 3.96
CA TYR A 349 -12.12 -13.45 2.66
C TYR A 349 -11.39 -12.11 2.73
N VAL A 350 -11.75 -11.20 3.64
CA VAL A 350 -11.11 -9.88 3.78
C VAL A 350 -9.57 -10.00 3.86
N TYR A 351 -9.05 -10.96 4.63
CA TYR A 351 -7.60 -11.21 4.81
C TYR A 351 -6.94 -12.05 3.70
N HIS A 352 -7.60 -12.29 2.56
CA HIS A 352 -7.10 -13.09 1.43
C HIS A 352 -6.75 -14.55 1.77
N ARG A 353 -7.36 -15.12 2.82
CA ARG A 353 -7.28 -16.56 3.10
C ARG A 353 -8.27 -17.35 2.25
N LEU A 354 -9.40 -16.73 1.90
CA LEU A 354 -10.31 -17.21 0.87
C LEU A 354 -10.16 -16.32 -0.37
N ILE A 355 -10.00 -16.94 -1.55
CA ILE A 355 -9.80 -16.24 -2.81
C ILE A 355 -10.84 -16.72 -3.80
N ALA A 356 -11.75 -15.83 -4.17
CA ALA A 356 -12.68 -16.02 -5.27
C ALA A 356 -13.36 -14.71 -5.67
N GLU A 357 -14.12 -14.78 -6.76
CA GLU A 357 -15.08 -13.74 -7.14
C GLU A 357 -16.20 -13.66 -6.08
N VAL A 358 -16.56 -12.43 -5.72
CA VAL A 358 -17.62 -12.15 -4.73
C VAL A 358 -18.59 -11.13 -5.29
N PHE A 359 -19.88 -11.44 -5.16
CA PHE A 359 -20.98 -10.52 -5.43
C PHE A 359 -21.59 -10.05 -4.12
N ILE A 360 -21.70 -8.74 -3.93
CA ILE A 360 -22.40 -8.12 -2.80
C ILE A 360 -23.70 -7.53 -3.32
N PHE A 361 -24.82 -7.87 -2.69
CA PHE A 361 -26.12 -7.31 -3.04
C PHE A 361 -26.36 -5.99 -2.28
N ASP A 362 -26.49 -4.90 -3.03
CA ASP A 362 -26.48 -3.55 -2.46
C ASP A 362 -27.90 -3.10 -2.13
N ALA A 363 -28.81 -3.13 -3.11
CA ALA A 363 -30.17 -2.64 -2.93
C ALA A 363 -31.13 -3.07 -4.04
N ILE A 364 -32.43 -2.88 -3.76
CA ILE A 364 -33.47 -2.81 -4.77
C ILE A 364 -33.76 -1.34 -5.06
N VAL A 365 -33.60 -0.89 -6.30
CA VAL A 365 -33.83 0.50 -6.71
C VAL A 365 -35.01 0.57 -7.68
N LYS A 366 -35.89 1.56 -7.50
CA LYS A 366 -36.99 1.86 -8.44
C LYS A 366 -36.60 3.03 -9.33
N GLU A 367 -36.45 2.79 -10.63
CA GLU A 367 -36.11 3.81 -11.62
C GLU A 367 -37.15 3.76 -12.75
N LYS A 368 -37.82 4.90 -13.02
CA LYS A 368 -38.83 5.03 -14.09
C LYS A 368 -39.96 3.97 -14.02
N GLY A 369 -40.38 3.61 -12.80
CA GLY A 369 -41.42 2.60 -12.57
C GLY A 369 -40.95 1.14 -12.69
N CYS A 370 -39.70 0.91 -13.09
CA CYS A 370 -39.07 -0.41 -13.12
C CYS A 370 -38.27 -0.65 -11.84
N CYS A 371 -38.27 -1.89 -11.33
CA CYS A 371 -37.46 -2.28 -10.19
C CYS A 371 -36.18 -2.98 -10.67
N PHE A 372 -35.04 -2.58 -10.12
CA PHE A 372 -33.73 -3.13 -10.43
C PHE A 372 -33.07 -3.69 -9.17
N MET A 373 -32.43 -4.84 -9.31
CA MET A 373 -31.46 -5.36 -8.36
C MET A 373 -30.13 -4.68 -8.67
N LYS A 374 -29.55 -4.00 -7.69
CA LYS A 374 -28.19 -3.46 -7.75
C LYS A 374 -27.26 -4.26 -6.83
N GLY A 375 -26.04 -4.47 -7.29
CA GLY A 375 -24.98 -5.12 -6.54
C GLY A 375 -23.62 -4.83 -7.14
N THR A 376 -22.57 -5.19 -6.41
CA THR A 376 -21.19 -5.02 -6.83
C THR A 376 -20.49 -6.37 -6.93
N LEU A 377 -19.87 -6.65 -8.07
CA LEU A 377 -19.15 -7.89 -8.35
C LEU A 377 -17.66 -7.63 -8.37
N PHE A 378 -16.92 -8.24 -7.45
CA PHE A 378 -15.47 -8.18 -7.34
C PHE A 378 -14.83 -9.40 -7.99
N ASP A 379 -13.70 -9.18 -8.65
CA ASP A 379 -12.86 -10.27 -9.13
C ASP A 379 -12.10 -10.96 -7.97
N GLU A 380 -11.38 -12.04 -8.28
CA GLU A 380 -10.64 -12.81 -7.27
C GLU A 380 -9.54 -11.98 -6.59
N THR A 381 -8.99 -10.98 -7.29
CA THR A 381 -7.93 -10.12 -6.77
C THR A 381 -8.43 -8.87 -6.06
N ARG A 382 -9.73 -8.53 -6.20
CA ARG A 382 -10.37 -7.30 -5.74
C ARG A 382 -9.76 -6.01 -6.30
N MET A 383 -8.94 -6.12 -7.35
CA MET A 383 -8.42 -4.97 -8.10
C MET A 383 -9.36 -4.52 -9.21
N GLN A 384 -10.43 -5.28 -9.45
CA GLN A 384 -11.49 -4.93 -10.39
C GLN A 384 -12.85 -5.16 -9.75
N MET A 385 -13.76 -4.22 -10.02
CA MET A 385 -15.16 -4.39 -9.67
C MET A 385 -16.04 -4.02 -10.85
N GLN A 386 -17.22 -4.63 -10.89
CA GLN A 386 -18.28 -4.32 -11.84
C GLN A 386 -19.58 -4.07 -11.09
N GLN A 387 -20.17 -2.89 -11.31
CA GLN A 387 -21.53 -2.63 -10.84
C GLN A 387 -22.52 -3.41 -11.72
N VAL A 388 -23.39 -4.16 -11.06
CA VAL A 388 -24.40 -5.01 -11.68
C VAL A 388 -25.76 -4.39 -11.41
N GLN A 389 -26.49 -4.07 -12.48
CA GLN A 389 -27.88 -3.62 -12.41
C GLN A 389 -28.73 -4.54 -13.28
N LEU A 390 -29.60 -5.34 -12.65
CA LEU A 390 -30.47 -6.28 -13.35
C LEU A 390 -31.94 -5.97 -13.12
N PRO A 391 -32.78 -5.97 -14.17
CA PRO A 391 -34.21 -5.73 -14.03
C PRO A 391 -34.86 -6.90 -13.28
N ILE A 392 -35.76 -6.56 -12.36
CA ILE A 392 -36.55 -7.53 -11.59
C ILE A 392 -37.86 -7.77 -12.34
N GLN A 393 -38.17 -9.03 -12.62
CA GLN A 393 -39.47 -9.38 -13.18
C GLN A 393 -40.55 -9.17 -12.12
N THR A 394 -41.28 -8.07 -12.21
CA THR A 394 -42.56 -7.92 -11.51
C THR A 394 -43.56 -8.77 -12.27
N GLU A 395 -44.12 -9.79 -11.62
CA GLU A 395 -45.28 -10.49 -12.16
C GLU A 395 -46.33 -9.42 -12.43
N LYS A 396 -46.58 -9.12 -13.71
CA LYS A 396 -47.75 -8.32 -14.08
C LYS A 396 -48.91 -9.09 -13.46
N LYS A 397 -49.53 -8.51 -12.43
CA LYS A 397 -50.91 -8.87 -12.09
C LYS A 397 -51.66 -8.64 -13.39
N GLU A 398 -51.82 -9.69 -14.20
CA GLU A 398 -52.95 -9.77 -15.10
C GLU A 398 -54.12 -9.63 -14.16
N THR A 399 -54.62 -8.40 -14.05
CA THR A 399 -55.92 -8.13 -13.51
C THR A 399 -56.83 -8.94 -14.40
N LYS A 400 -57.12 -10.19 -13.99
CA LYS A 400 -58.33 -10.89 -14.37
C LYS A 400 -59.43 -9.95 -13.94
N MET A 401 -59.77 -8.99 -14.80
CA MET A 401 -61.13 -8.51 -14.90
C MET A 401 -61.90 -9.80 -15.16
N ARG A 402 -62.43 -10.39 -14.08
CA ARG A 402 -63.61 -11.22 -14.17
C ARG A 402 -64.57 -10.36 -14.96
N LYS A 403 -64.72 -10.65 -16.26
CA LYS A 403 -65.94 -10.36 -16.98
C LYS A 403 -67.02 -10.94 -16.09
N LYS A 404 -67.67 -10.10 -15.27
CA LYS A 404 -69.03 -10.38 -14.85
C LYS A 404 -69.77 -10.49 -16.17
N LEU A 405 -69.92 -11.72 -16.66
CA LEU A 405 -70.99 -12.05 -17.55
C LEU A 405 -72.25 -11.57 -16.82
N PHE A 406 -72.78 -10.44 -17.26
CA PHE A 406 -74.21 -10.22 -17.14
C PHE A 406 -74.85 -11.33 -17.96
N LEU A 407 -75.31 -12.38 -17.27
CA LEU A 407 -76.35 -13.25 -17.76
C LEU A 407 -77.59 -12.37 -17.94
N LEU A 408 -77.76 -11.79 -19.14
CA LEU A 408 -79.08 -11.39 -19.59
C LEU A 408 -79.84 -12.68 -19.90
N SER A 409 -80.93 -12.83 -19.17
CA SER A 409 -81.93 -13.89 -19.24
C SER A 409 -82.38 -14.19 -20.68
N PRO A 410 -82.66 -15.47 -21.02
CA PRO A 410 -83.38 -15.80 -22.24
C PRO A 410 -84.84 -15.36 -22.12
N PHE A 411 -85.25 -14.41 -22.96
CA PHE A 411 -86.66 -14.17 -23.25
C PHE A 411 -87.21 -15.38 -24.03
N THR A 412 -87.99 -16.21 -23.35
CA THR A 412 -88.89 -17.17 -23.98
C THR A 412 -90.08 -16.43 -24.59
N LEU A 413 -90.15 -16.36 -25.91
CA LEU A 413 -91.39 -16.05 -26.64
C LEU A 413 -92.09 -17.37 -26.95
N LYS A 414 -93.17 -17.62 -26.22
CA LYS A 414 -94.22 -18.57 -26.60
C LYS A 414 -94.93 -18.04 -27.84
N GLY A 415 -95.16 -18.92 -28.81
CA GLY A 415 -96.07 -18.70 -29.93
C GLY A 415 -96.41 -20.03 -30.58
N CYS A 416 -97.53 -20.61 -30.17
CA CYS A 416 -98.26 -21.63 -30.93
C CYS A 416 -99.34 -20.94 -31.77
N LEU A 417 -99.66 -21.61 -32.88
CA LEU A 417 -100.65 -21.35 -33.93
C LEU A 417 -100.19 -20.41 -35.05
#